data_AF-A0A539DEX6-F1
#
_entry.id   AF-A0A539DEX6-F1
#
_cell.length_a   1.000
_cell.length_b   1.000
_cell.length_c   1.000
_cell.angle_alpha   90.00
_cell.angle_beta   90.00
_cell.angle_gamma   90.00
#
_symmetry.space_group_name_H-M   'P 1'
#
loop_
_entity.id
_entity.type
_entity.pdbx_description
1 polymer ?
#
loop_
_entity_poly.entity_id
_entity_poly.type
_entity_poly.pdbx_seq_one_letter_code
_entity_poly.pdbx_strand_id
1 'polypeptide(L)'
;MESLFDSIGAFLSGLFGLAQGGFDTINQVTGLIIAVIATLMMPAWSRLWATSLGAAFVFILVGLVRPMLDGGAFVMPALLTMSFWMTVLALFLGFAVVIAVMFFIKSLFVGRGHGHSRHAH
;
A
#
# COMPACT_ATOMS: atom_id res chain seq x y z
N MET A 1 -6.84 -20.99 26.60
CA MET A 1 -5.72 -20.28 25.94
C MET A 1 -5.54 -20.76 24.51
N GLU A 2 -5.58 -22.07 24.24
CA GLU A 2 -5.63 -22.66 22.88
C GLU A 2 -6.60 -21.94 21.93
N SER A 3 -7.85 -21.68 22.35
CA SER A 3 -8.86 -21.02 21.51
C SER A 3 -8.54 -19.57 21.11
N LEU A 4 -7.76 -18.84 21.91
CA LEU A 4 -7.34 -17.47 21.58
C LEU A 4 -6.22 -17.48 20.54
N PHE A 5 -5.28 -18.42 20.65
CA PHE A 5 -4.23 -18.59 19.64
C PHE A 5 -4.82 -19.03 18.30
N ASP A 6 -5.81 -19.94 18.29
CA ASP A 6 -6.53 -20.31 17.07
C ASP A 6 -7.30 -19.12 16.47
N SER A 7 -7.95 -18.31 17.29
CA SER A 7 -8.67 -17.11 16.83
C SER A 7 -7.73 -16.08 16.22
N ILE A 8 -6.57 -15.86 16.84
CA ILE A 8 -5.52 -14.98 16.30
C ILE A 8 -4.95 -15.56 15.01
N GLY A 9 -4.68 -16.87 14.95
CA GLY A 9 -4.20 -17.54 13.75
C GLY A 9 -5.16 -17.41 12.57
N ALA A 10 -6.46 -17.61 12.82
CA ALA A 10 -7.51 -17.44 11.82
C ALA A 10 -7.61 -15.97 11.34
N PHE A 11 -7.55 -15.01 12.27
CA PHE A 11 -7.57 -13.58 11.94
C PHE A 11 -6.34 -13.18 11.09
N LEU A 12 -5.14 -13.58 11.51
CA LEU A 12 -3.91 -13.27 10.78
C LEU A 12 -3.92 -13.93 9.40
N SER A 13 -4.37 -15.18 9.29
CA SER A 13 -4.50 -15.86 7.99
C SER A 13 -5.46 -15.13 7.06
N GLY A 14 -6.60 -14.66 7.59
CA GLY A 14 -7.53 -13.81 6.84
C GLY A 14 -6.91 -12.49 6.40
N LEU A 15 -6.14 -11.83 7.27
CA LEU A 15 -5.43 -10.58 6.98
C LEU A 15 -4.36 -10.78 5.91
N PHE A 16 -3.59 -11.87 5.99
CA PHE A 16 -2.60 -12.24 5.00
C PHE A 16 -3.24 -12.56 3.64
N GLY A 17 -4.37 -13.27 3.62
CA GLY A 17 -5.13 -13.52 2.40
C GLY A 17 -5.58 -12.22 1.72
N LEU A 18 -6.06 -11.25 2.50
CA LEU A 18 -6.42 -9.92 1.99
C LEU A 18 -5.20 -9.15 1.47
N ALA A 19 -4.09 -9.18 2.19
CA ALA A 19 -2.85 -8.53 1.77
C ALA A 19 -2.31 -9.14 0.46
N GLN A 20 -2.40 -10.47 0.30
CA GLN A 20 -2.00 -11.17 -0.91
C GLN A 20 -2.88 -10.77 -2.11
N GLY A 21 -4.21 -10.74 -1.94
CA GLY A 21 -5.11 -10.29 -3.00
C GLY A 21 -4.86 -8.83 -3.42
N GLY A 22 -4.52 -7.97 -2.45
CA GLY A 22 -4.08 -6.60 -2.73
C GLY A 22 -2.77 -6.55 -3.50
N PHE A 23 -1.78 -7.35 -3.10
CA PHE A 23 -0.48 -7.44 -3.75
C PHE A 23 -0.57 -7.87 -5.21
N ASP A 24 -1.34 -8.92 -5.52
CA ASP A 24 -1.53 -9.40 -6.89
C ASP A 24 -2.16 -8.32 -7.80
N THR A 25 -3.07 -7.52 -7.24
CA THR A 25 -3.71 -6.40 -7.96
C THR A 25 -2.71 -5.26 -8.23
N ILE A 26 -1.83 -4.97 -7.27
CA ILE A 26 -0.83 -3.90 -7.34
C ILE A 26 0.38 -4.32 -8.19
N ASN A 27 0.67 -5.61 -8.31
CA ASN A 27 1.77 -6.17 -9.10
C ASN A 27 1.61 -6.02 -10.62
N GLN A 28 0.74 -5.10 -11.05
CA GLN A 28 0.66 -4.63 -12.42
C GLN A 28 1.50 -3.37 -12.60
N VAL A 29 1.86 -3.05 -13.85
CA VAL A 29 2.70 -1.88 -14.19
C VAL A 29 2.20 -0.59 -13.53
N THR A 30 0.89 -0.34 -13.53
CA THR A 30 0.27 0.84 -12.90
C THR A 30 0.50 0.90 -11.40
N GLY A 31 0.26 -0.20 -10.68
CA GLY A 31 0.40 -0.25 -9.24
C GLY A 31 1.86 -0.08 -8.82
N LEU A 32 2.79 -0.71 -9.55
CA LEU A 32 4.23 -0.52 -9.37
C LEU A 32 4.67 0.93 -9.58
N ILE A 33 4.21 1.60 -10.64
CA ILE A 33 4.54 3.01 -10.89
C ILE A 33 4.05 3.89 -9.73
N ILE A 34 2.81 3.68 -9.28
CA ILE A 34 2.24 4.43 -8.15
C ILE A 34 3.06 4.17 -6.88
N ALA A 35 3.43 2.91 -6.61
CA ALA A 35 4.23 2.55 -5.44
C ALA A 35 5.62 3.21 -5.46
N VAL A 36 6.30 3.21 -6.62
CA VAL A 36 7.59 3.90 -6.80
C VAL A 36 7.45 5.38 -6.48
N ILE A 37 6.47 6.06 -7.09
CA ILE A 37 6.23 7.50 -6.86
C ILE A 37 5.95 7.75 -5.38
N ALA A 38 5.07 6.96 -4.78
CA ALA A 38 4.72 7.05 -3.36
C ALA A 38 5.96 6.89 -2.46
N THR A 39 6.80 5.88 -2.70
CA THR A 39 8.04 5.66 -1.94
C THR A 39 9.03 6.82 -2.10
N LEU A 40 9.17 7.39 -3.30
CA LEU A 40 10.07 8.52 -3.54
C LEU A 40 9.57 9.78 -2.84
N MET A 41 8.26 10.04 -2.85
CA MET A 41 7.64 11.18 -2.17
C MET A 41 7.58 11.01 -0.65
N MET A 42 7.68 9.79 -0.12
CA MET A 42 7.65 9.52 1.30
C MET A 42 8.94 10.03 1.99
N PRO A 43 8.85 10.96 2.95
CA PRO A 43 10.03 11.54 3.61
C PRO A 43 10.49 10.74 4.83
N ALA A 44 9.58 10.05 5.53
CA ALA A 44 9.86 9.38 6.79
C ALA A 44 8.95 8.17 7.01
N TRP A 45 9.46 7.18 7.75
CA TRP A 45 8.75 5.94 8.10
C TRP A 45 7.38 6.15 8.74
N SER A 46 7.20 7.20 9.55
CA SER A 46 5.92 7.51 10.20
C SER A 46 4.78 7.82 9.22
N ARG A 47 5.11 8.18 7.98
CA ARG A 47 4.11 8.48 6.94
C ARG A 47 3.65 7.26 6.15
N LEU A 48 4.13 6.06 6.47
CA LEU A 48 3.83 4.86 5.69
C LEU A 48 2.33 4.66 5.49
N TRP A 49 1.58 4.69 6.58
CA TRP A 49 0.13 4.51 6.57
C TRP A 49 -0.61 5.60 5.77
N ALA A 50 -0.21 6.86 5.91
CA ALA A 50 -0.81 7.95 5.13
C ALA A 50 -0.49 7.80 3.63
N THR A 51 0.74 7.39 3.32
CA THR A 51 1.23 7.27 1.95
C THR A 51 0.60 6.05 1.24
N SER A 52 0.45 4.92 1.93
CA SER A 52 -0.23 3.74 1.39
C SER A 52 -1.72 4.00 1.15
N LEU A 53 -2.37 4.75 2.03
CA LEU A 53 -3.76 5.18 1.84
C LEU A 53 -3.90 6.10 0.63
N GLY A 54 -2.99 7.07 0.48
CA GLY A 54 -2.93 7.93 -0.71
C GLY A 54 -2.70 7.15 -2.00
N ALA A 55 -1.79 6.17 -1.98
CA ALA A 55 -1.51 5.31 -3.13
C ALA A 55 -2.73 4.45 -3.52
N ALA A 56 -3.40 3.84 -2.54
CA ALA A 56 -4.64 3.09 -2.78
C ALA A 56 -5.74 3.99 -3.38
N PHE A 57 -5.88 5.21 -2.88
CA PHE A 57 -6.82 6.18 -3.41
C PHE A 57 -6.51 6.56 -4.87
N VAL A 58 -5.24 6.89 -5.17
CA VAL A 58 -4.81 7.19 -6.54
C VAL A 58 -5.04 6.00 -7.48
N PHE A 59 -4.78 4.78 -7.02
CA PHE A 59 -5.02 3.57 -7.80
C PHE A 59 -6.50 3.41 -8.18
N ILE A 60 -7.41 3.64 -7.22
CA ILE A 60 -8.86 3.63 -7.46
C ILE A 60 -9.24 4.71 -8.48
N LEU A 61 -8.73 5.94 -8.32
CA LEU A 61 -8.99 7.04 -9.26
C LEU A 61 -8.51 6.71 -10.68
N VAL A 62 -7.33 6.09 -10.83
CA VAL A 62 -6.83 5.64 -12.13
C VAL A 62 -7.75 4.58 -12.72
N GLY A 63 -8.25 3.65 -11.92
CA GLY A 63 -9.24 2.65 -12.34
C GLY A 63 -10.56 3.28 -12.82
N LEU A 64 -10.95 4.43 -12.28
CA LEU A 64 -12.16 5.15 -12.68
C LEU A 64 -11.98 5.98 -13.95
N VAL A 65 -10.80 6.57 -14.14
CA VAL A 65 -10.51 7.42 -15.29
C VAL A 65 -10.14 6.58 -16.52
N ARG A 66 -9.51 5.41 -16.34
CA ARG A 66 -9.10 4.53 -17.45
C ARG A 66 -10.21 4.26 -18.47
N PRO A 67 -11.41 3.77 -18.08
CA PRO A 67 -12.49 3.53 -19.02
C PRO A 67 -12.88 4.77 -19.83
N MET A 68 -12.81 5.97 -19.24
CA MET A 68 -13.12 7.22 -19.93
C MET A 68 -12.07 7.57 -20.99
N LEU A 69 -10.79 7.29 -20.70
CA LEU A 69 -9.69 7.49 -21.65
C LEU A 69 -9.76 6.48 -22.80
N ASP A 70 -10.27 5.28 -22.54
CA ASP A 70 -10.47 4.22 -23.53
C ASP A 70 -11.77 4.42 -24.37
N GLY A 71 -12.48 5.54 -24.19
CA GLY A 71 -13.71 5.88 -24.92
C GLY A 71 -14.99 5.26 -24.35
N GLY A 72 -14.91 4.62 -23.18
CA GLY A 72 -16.04 4.06 -22.44
C GLY A 72 -16.74 5.06 -21.51
N ALA A 73 -17.84 4.63 -20.90
CA ALA A 73 -18.56 5.42 -19.91
C ALA A 73 -17.84 5.43 -18.55
N PHE A 74 -18.05 6.49 -17.77
CA PHE A 74 -17.66 6.52 -16.36
C PHE A 74 -18.44 5.46 -15.58
N VAL A 75 -17.72 4.55 -14.92
CA VAL A 75 -18.31 3.50 -14.08
C VAL A 75 -18.06 3.86 -12.62
N MET A 76 -19.11 4.25 -11.90
CA MET A 76 -18.97 4.58 -10.48
C MET A 76 -18.77 3.29 -9.66
N PRO A 77 -17.80 3.24 -8.72
CA PRO A 77 -17.67 2.09 -7.84
C PRO A 77 -18.89 2.00 -6.93
N ALA A 78 -19.23 0.78 -6.52
CA ALA A 78 -20.31 0.54 -5.56
C ALA A 78 -19.86 0.90 -4.13
N LEU A 79 -19.69 2.19 -3.86
CA LEU A 79 -19.10 2.74 -2.61
C LEU A 79 -19.80 2.29 -1.32
N LEU A 80 -21.07 1.90 -1.41
CA LEU A 80 -21.87 1.46 -0.27
C LEU A 80 -21.77 -0.05 -0.01
N THR A 81 -20.98 -0.78 -0.80
CA THR A 81 -20.84 -2.24 -0.67
C THR A 81 -19.67 -2.60 0.23
N MET A 82 -19.86 -3.66 1.04
CA MET A 82 -18.78 -4.20 1.87
C MET A 82 -17.59 -4.68 1.01
N SER A 83 -17.87 -5.25 -0.17
CA SER A 83 -16.84 -5.72 -1.10
C SER A 83 -15.91 -4.60 -1.55
N PHE A 84 -16.45 -3.41 -1.87
CA PHE A 84 -15.63 -2.24 -2.20
C PHE A 84 -14.64 -1.92 -1.06
N TRP A 85 -15.13 -1.83 0.17
CA TRP A 85 -14.28 -1.52 1.32
C TRP A 85 -13.25 -2.61 1.64
N MET A 86 -13.59 -3.89 1.40
CA MET A 86 -12.62 -4.99 1.48
C MET A 86 -11.52 -4.85 0.43
N THR A 87 -11.86 -4.45 -0.81
CA THR A 87 -10.87 -4.16 -1.86
C THR A 87 -10.00 -2.96 -1.48
N VAL A 88 -10.58 -1.88 -0.94
CA VAL A 88 -9.81 -0.73 -0.46
C VAL A 88 -8.82 -1.14 0.64
N LEU A 89 -9.27 -1.96 1.60
CA LEU A 89 -8.42 -2.47 2.66
C LEU A 89 -7.29 -3.36 2.10
N ALA A 90 -7.61 -4.25 1.17
CA ALA A 90 -6.62 -5.09 0.49
C ALA A 90 -5.57 -4.26 -0.25
N LEU A 91 -6.00 -3.25 -1.03
CA LEU A 91 -5.10 -2.32 -1.72
C LEU A 91 -4.23 -1.55 -0.74
N PHE A 92 -4.82 -1.03 0.34
CA PHE A 92 -4.10 -0.30 1.37
C PHE A 92 -3.01 -1.15 2.01
N LEU A 93 -3.31 -2.40 2.38
CA LEU A 93 -2.35 -3.32 2.97
C LEU A 93 -1.27 -3.72 1.95
N GLY A 94 -1.65 -4.02 0.71
CA GLY A 94 -0.72 -4.34 -0.37
C GLY A 94 0.26 -3.19 -0.64
N PHE A 95 -0.24 -1.95 -0.76
CA PHE A 95 0.61 -0.77 -0.94
C PHE A 95 1.48 -0.51 0.28
N ALA A 96 0.97 -0.71 1.50
CA ALA A 96 1.77 -0.58 2.72
C ALA A 96 2.99 -1.50 2.69
N VAL A 97 2.80 -2.77 2.29
CA VAL A 97 3.89 -3.75 2.18
C VAL A 97 4.88 -3.36 1.07
N VAL A 98 4.40 -3.07 -0.14
CA VAL A 98 5.28 -2.72 -1.28
C VAL A 98 6.07 -1.45 -0.97
N ILE A 99 5.41 -0.40 -0.50
CA ILE A 99 6.05 0.87 -0.14
C ILE A 99 7.03 0.66 1.02
N ALA A 100 6.71 -0.15 2.03
CA ALA A 100 7.62 -0.48 3.12
C ALA A 100 8.93 -1.08 2.58
N VAL A 101 8.83 -2.09 1.72
CA VAL A 101 9.99 -2.78 1.15
C VAL A 101 10.83 -1.82 0.31
N MET A 102 10.20 -1.06 -0.60
CA MET A 102 10.92 -0.12 -1.45
C MET A 102 11.56 1.01 -0.63
N PHE A 103 10.86 1.52 0.37
CA PHE A 103 11.37 2.57 1.26
C PHE A 103 12.50 2.06 2.15
N PHE A 104 12.42 0.82 2.62
CA PHE A 104 13.51 0.16 3.33
C PHE A 104 14.76 0.12 2.47
N ILE A 105 14.65 -0.37 1.24
CA ILE A 105 15.75 -0.42 0.28
C ILE A 105 16.32 0.99 0.05
N LYS A 106 15.48 2.00 -0.23
CA LYS A 106 15.88 3.41 -0.35
C LYS A 106 16.63 3.91 0.90
N SER A 107 16.13 3.59 2.09
CA SER A 107 16.71 4.03 3.35
C SER A 107 18.09 3.42 3.61
N LEU A 108 18.36 2.21 3.11
CA LEU A 108 19.68 1.60 3.19
C LEU A 108 20.70 2.33 2.29
N PHE A 109 20.28 2.72 1.09
CA PHE A 109 21.14 3.45 0.15
C PHE A 109 21.39 4.90 0.59
N VAL A 110 20.36 5.59 1.09
CA VAL A 110 20.46 7.00 1.52
C VAL A 110 21.03 7.14 2.95
N GLY A 111 20.77 6.17 3.83
CA GLY A 111 21.19 6.18 5.23
C GLY A 111 22.69 5.93 5.46
N ARG A 112 23.43 5.45 4.45
CA ARG A 112 24.89 5.26 4.53
C ARG A 112 25.68 6.58 4.54
N GLY A 113 25.02 7.73 4.43
CA GLY A 113 25.61 9.07 4.50
C GLY A 113 25.43 9.85 5.82
N HIS A 114 24.73 9.31 6.83
CA HIS A 114 24.58 9.95 8.16
C HIS A 114 25.39 9.22 9.24
N GLY A 115 26.69 9.03 8.97
CA GLY A 115 27.69 8.73 9.98
C GLY A 115 28.57 9.96 10.20
N HIS A 116 28.74 10.36 11.46
CA HIS A 116 29.47 11.53 11.99
C HIS A 116 28.74 12.87 11.83
N SER A 117 28.44 13.62 12.90
CA SER A 117 29.40 14.00 13.95
C SER A 117 28.77 14.04 15.35
N ARG A 118 29.51 13.44 16.29
CA ARG A 118 29.41 13.71 17.72
C ARG A 118 29.56 15.22 17.96
N HIS A 119 28.70 15.78 18.80
CA HIS A 119 29.11 16.85 19.71
C HIS A 119 28.64 16.47 21.11
N ALA A 120 29.54 15.78 21.82
CA ALA A 120 29.67 16.00 23.24
C ALA A 120 30.44 17.31 23.39
N HIS A 121 29.90 18.24 24.18
CA HIS A 121 30.53 19.19 25.11
C HIS A 121 29.54 20.31 25.38
#